data_AF-A0A842UWB9-F1
#
_entry.id   AF-A0A842UWB9-F1
#
_cell.length_a   1.000
_cell.length_b   1.000
_cell.length_c   1.000
_cell.angle_alpha   90.00
_cell.angle_beta   90.00
_cell.angle_gamma   90.00
#
_symmetry.space_group_name_H-M   'P 1'
#
loop_
_entity.id
_entity.type
_entity.pdbx_description
1 polymer ?
#
loop_
_entity_poly.entity_id
_entity_poly.type
_entity_poly.pdbx_seq_one_letter_code
_entity_poly.pdbx_strand_id
1 'polypeptide(L)'
;MIAIESFKRFTLYDIALVVLFACIWYLVNLALDTWVSVEYSFAVILLPLTFLMSFVVHIIRKAGTATMFYLLAALLTLHIDGLGV
;
A
#
# COMPACT_ATOMS: atom_id res chain seq x y z
N MET A 1 -1.91 -16.79 20.92
CA MET A 1 -2.84 -17.66 20.18
C MET A 1 -3.35 -17.07 18.85
N ILE A 2 -3.08 -15.79 18.53
CA ILE A 2 -3.52 -15.11 17.29
C ILE A 2 -2.74 -15.54 16.03
N ALA A 3 -1.49 -16.03 16.18
CA ALA A 3 -0.63 -16.34 15.05
C ALA A 3 -1.09 -17.55 14.22
N ILE A 4 -1.78 -18.53 14.82
CA ILE A 4 -2.11 -19.79 14.14
C ILE A 4 -3.28 -19.61 13.15
N GLU A 5 -4.24 -18.71 13.44
CA GLU A 5 -5.36 -18.41 12.53
C GLU A 5 -4.94 -17.56 11.32
N SER A 6 -3.75 -16.96 11.36
CA SER A 6 -3.23 -16.02 10.37
C SER A 6 -2.64 -16.71 9.12
N PHE A 7 -2.31 -18.01 9.22
CA PHE A 7 -1.76 -18.81 8.12
C PHE A 7 -2.84 -19.43 7.21
N LYS A 8 -3.86 -18.65 6.86
CA LYS A 8 -4.85 -19.08 5.86
C LYS A 8 -4.26 -18.91 4.46
N ARG A 9 -4.59 -19.83 3.55
CA ARG A 9 -4.22 -19.71 2.13
C ARG A 9 -4.81 -18.41 1.55
N PHE A 10 -4.00 -17.68 0.79
CA PHE A 10 -4.48 -16.56 0.00
C PHE A 10 -5.37 -17.09 -1.12
N THR A 11 -6.53 -16.46 -1.28
CA THR A 11 -7.45 -16.69 -2.39
C THR A 11 -7.22 -15.61 -3.44
N LEU A 12 -7.65 -15.86 -4.67
CA LEU A 12 -7.60 -14.87 -5.75
C LEU A 12 -8.31 -13.56 -5.38
N TYR A 13 -9.40 -13.64 -4.61
CA TYR A 13 -10.13 -12.48 -4.13
C TYR A 13 -9.29 -11.59 -3.20
N ASP A 14 -8.49 -12.18 -2.32
CA ASP A 14 -7.62 -11.41 -1.42
C ASP A 14 -6.56 -10.64 -2.22
N ILE A 15 -5.95 -11.33 -3.19
CA ILE A 15 -4.92 -10.74 -4.06
C ILE A 15 -5.51 -9.57 -4.87
N ALA A 16 -6.69 -9.78 -5.48
CA ALA A 16 -7.38 -8.74 -6.23
C ALA A 16 -7.70 -7.51 -5.35
N LEU A 17 -8.08 -7.75 -4.09
CA LEU A 17 -8.37 -6.68 -3.14
C LEU A 17 -7.10 -5.89 -2.77
N VAL A 18 -5.97 -6.58 -2.49
CA VAL A 18 -4.69 -5.89 -2.24
C VAL A 18 -4.27 -5.04 -3.46
N VAL A 19 -4.38 -5.59 -4.67
CA VAL A 19 -4.06 -4.88 -5.91
C VAL A 19 -4.94 -3.64 -6.09
N LEU A 20 -6.25 -3.77 -5.87
CA LEU A 20 -7.19 -2.65 -5.95
C LEU A 20 -6.81 -1.52 -4.98
N PHE A 21 -6.48 -1.84 -3.74
CA PHE A 21 -6.06 -0.84 -2.76
C PHE A 21 -4.68 -0.24 -3.09
N ALA A 22 -3.77 -1.00 -3.67
CA ALA A 22 -2.49 -0.48 -4.17
C ALA A 22 -2.69 0.49 -5.34
N CYS A 23 -3.67 0.24 -6.23
CA CYS A 23 -4.05 1.19 -7.27
C CYS A 23 -4.69 2.47 -6.70
N ILE A 24 -5.53 2.36 -5.67
CA ILE A 24 -6.06 3.53 -4.95
C ILE A 24 -4.91 4.35 -4.37
N TRP A 25 -3.94 3.69 -3.74
CA TRP A 25 -2.74 4.34 -3.24
C TRP A 25 -1.99 5.10 -4.34
N TYR A 26 -1.78 4.47 -5.50
CA TYR A 26 -1.12 5.11 -6.64
C TYR A 26 -1.85 6.40 -7.09
N LEU A 27 -3.18 6.39 -7.15
CA LEU A 27 -3.96 7.58 -7.48
C LEU A 27 -3.83 8.69 -6.42
N VAL A 28 -3.84 8.31 -5.14
CA VAL A 28 -3.62 9.25 -4.02
C VAL A 28 -2.21 9.84 -4.13
N ASN A 29 -1.21 9.02 -4.42
CA ASN A 29 0.17 9.47 -4.58
C ASN A 29 0.30 10.49 -5.72
N LEU A 30 -0.27 10.19 -6.91
CA LEU A 30 -0.31 11.15 -8.03
C LEU A 30 -1.00 12.47 -7.66
N ALA A 31 -2.10 12.42 -6.92
CA ALA A 31 -2.77 13.63 -6.45
C ALA A 31 -1.90 14.42 -5.46
N LEU A 32 -1.22 13.74 -4.53
CA LEU A 32 -0.33 14.36 -3.56
C LEU A 32 0.90 15.00 -4.21
N ASP A 33 1.50 14.35 -5.20
CA ASP A 33 2.64 14.89 -5.95
C ASP A 33 2.32 16.23 -6.62
N THR A 34 1.06 16.46 -7.02
CA THR A 34 0.64 17.74 -7.61
C THR A 34 0.37 18.85 -6.59
N TRP A 35 0.15 18.52 -5.31
CA TRP A 35 -0.32 19.47 -4.28
C TRP A 35 0.71 19.76 -3.19
N VAL A 36 1.65 18.85 -2.94
CA VAL A 36 2.51 18.88 -1.76
C VAL A 36 3.96 19.12 -2.18
N SER A 37 4.56 20.20 -1.66
CA SER A 37 5.98 20.46 -1.81
C SER A 37 6.83 19.40 -1.08
N VAL A 38 8.00 19.07 -1.64
CA VAL A 38 8.90 17.98 -1.22
C VAL A 38 9.17 17.96 0.30
N GLU A 39 9.20 19.11 0.96
CA GLU A 39 9.44 19.23 2.41
C GLU A 39 8.32 18.68 3.30
N TYR A 40 7.05 18.77 2.87
CA TYR A 40 5.90 18.26 3.64
C TYR A 40 5.42 16.88 3.18
N SER A 41 5.99 16.37 2.10
CA SER A 41 5.62 15.12 1.44
C SER A 41 5.67 13.92 2.40
N PHE A 42 6.72 13.79 3.21
CA PHE A 42 6.91 12.57 4.00
C PHE A 42 5.77 12.29 5.00
N ALA A 43 5.42 13.26 5.86
CA ALA A 43 4.37 13.06 6.86
C ALA A 43 2.98 12.94 6.23
N VAL A 44 2.72 13.72 5.17
CA VAL A 44 1.43 13.74 4.47
C VAL A 44 1.20 12.47 3.66
N ILE A 45 2.26 11.83 3.13
CA ILE A 45 2.19 10.55 2.42
C ILE A 45 2.05 9.37 3.40
N LEU A 46 2.74 9.42 4.53
CA LEU A 46 2.81 8.28 5.44
C LEU A 46 1.47 8.01 6.16
N LEU A 47 0.70 9.06 6.48
CA LEU A 47 -0.64 8.94 7.07
C LEU A 47 -1.64 8.17 6.18
N PRO A 48 -1.93 8.58 4.93
CA PRO A 48 -2.83 7.84 4.06
C PRO A 48 -2.31 6.44 3.73
N LEU A 49 -0.99 6.27 3.58
CA LEU A 49 -0.39 4.96 3.31
C LEU A 49 -0.64 3.96 4.46
N THR A 50 -0.39 4.38 5.69
CA THR A 50 -0.61 3.54 6.89
C THR A 50 -2.08 3.29 7.16
N PHE A 51 -2.95 4.27 6.87
CA PHE A 51 -4.39 4.11 6.96
C PHE A 51 -4.86 3.04 5.96
N LEU A 52 -4.55 3.19 4.67
CA LEU A 52 -4.88 2.21 3.62
C LEU A 52 -4.37 0.81 3.96
N MET A 53 -3.11 0.69 4.41
CA MET A 53 -2.54 -0.59 4.85
C MET A 53 -3.38 -1.23 5.96
N SER A 54 -3.75 -0.45 6.97
CA SER A 54 -4.57 -0.94 8.09
C SER A 54 -5.94 -1.44 7.64
N PHE A 55 -6.58 -0.78 6.66
CA PHE A 55 -7.83 -1.27 6.08
C PHE A 55 -7.65 -2.62 5.38
N VAL A 56 -6.65 -2.73 4.52
CA VAL A 56 -6.40 -3.96 3.76
C VAL A 56 -6.13 -5.13 4.70
N VAL A 57 -5.30 -4.92 5.73
CA VAL A 57 -5.02 -5.94 6.77
C VAL A 57 -6.29 -6.30 7.54
N HIS A 58 -7.12 -5.31 7.90
CA HIS A 58 -8.36 -5.56 8.64
C HIS A 58 -9.42 -6.33 7.83
N ILE A 59 -9.47 -6.11 6.51
CA ILE A 59 -10.40 -6.78 5.60
C ILE A 59 -9.94 -8.24 5.37
N ILE A 60 -8.67 -8.43 5.02
CA ILE A 60 -8.17 -9.76 4.60
C ILE A 60 -7.86 -10.64 5.81
N ARG A 61 -7.34 -10.07 6.91
CA ARG A 61 -7.01 -10.76 8.17
C ARG A 61 -6.08 -11.98 7.99
N LYS A 62 -5.13 -11.89 7.06
CA LYS A 62 -4.12 -12.94 6.79
C LYS A 62 -2.70 -12.41 7.00
N ALA A 63 -1.81 -13.30 7.47
CA ALA A 63 -0.39 -13.00 7.60
C ALA A 63 0.20 -12.60 6.25
N GLY A 64 1.08 -11.59 6.22
CA GLY A 64 1.75 -11.16 4.99
C GLY A 64 0.92 -10.23 4.09
N THR A 65 -0.31 -9.90 4.47
CA THR A 65 -1.13 -8.93 3.73
C THR A 65 -0.48 -7.54 3.70
N ALA A 66 0.02 -7.08 4.86
CA ALA A 66 0.69 -5.78 4.98
C ALA A 66 1.94 -5.71 4.08
N THR A 67 2.77 -6.75 4.11
CA THR A 67 3.99 -6.81 3.27
C THR A 67 3.66 -6.85 1.79
N MET A 68 2.61 -7.58 1.40
CA MET A 68 2.17 -7.63 0.00
C MET A 68 1.64 -6.27 -0.48
N PHE A 69 0.85 -5.58 0.36
CA PHE A 69 0.37 -4.23 0.08
C PHE A 69 1.53 -3.25 -0.12
N TYR A 70 2.48 -3.20 0.81
CA TYR A 70 3.64 -2.30 0.70
C TYR A 70 4.50 -2.61 -0.52
N LEU A 71 4.72 -3.88 -0.85
CA LEU A 71 5.48 -4.28 -2.03
C LEU A 71 4.80 -3.79 -3.31
N LEU A 72 3.49 -3.98 -3.44
CA LEU A 72 2.74 -3.52 -4.60
C LEU A 72 2.66 -1.99 -4.66
N ALA A 73 2.44 -1.34 -3.53
CA ALA A 73 2.45 0.13 -3.44
C ALA A 73 3.79 0.70 -3.90
N ALA A 74 4.92 0.15 -3.41
CA ALA A 74 6.26 0.58 -3.79
C ALA A 74 6.54 0.34 -5.28
N LEU A 75 6.13 -0.81 -5.84
CA LEU A 75 6.27 -1.12 -7.26
C LEU A 75 5.50 -0.13 -8.15
N LEU A 76 4.31 0.29 -7.73
CA LEU A 76 3.50 1.23 -8.50
C LEU A 76 4.01 2.67 -8.40
N THR A 77 4.60 3.06 -7.27
CA THR A 77 5.09 4.44 -7.05
C THR A 77 6.54 4.66 -7.44
N LEU A 78 7.29 3.59 -7.77
CA LEU A 78 8.64 3.68 -8.31
C LEU A 78 8.61 4.38 -9.68
N HIS A 79 8.80 5.70 -9.68
CA HIS A 79 9.07 6.46 -10.90
C HIS A 79 10.53 6.24 -11.32
N ILE A 80 10.71 5.71 -12.53
CA ILE A 80 12.04 5.45 -13.14
C ILE A 80 12.80 6.78 -13.34
N ASP A 81 12.09 7.91 -13.43
CA ASP A 81 12.67 9.23 -13.68
C ASP A 81 13.57 9.76 -12.54
N GLY A 82 13.48 9.19 -11.34
CA GLY A 82 14.31 9.58 -10.18
C GLY A 82 15.63 8.79 -10.02
N LEU A 83 15.91 7.82 -10.89
CA LEU A 83 17.10 6.96 -10.78
C LEU A 83 18.30 7.43 -11.63
N GLY A 84 18.21 8.58 -12.30
CA GLY A 84 19.25 9.02 -13.24
C GLY A 84 19.26 10.48 -13.66
N VAL A 85 18.74 11.41 -12.85
CA VAL A 85 18.94 12.86 -13.03
C VAL A 85 19.66 13.43 -11.82
#